data_AF-A0A9X3CAJ3-F1
#
_entry.id   AF-A0A9X3CAJ3-F1
#
_cell.length_a   1.000
_cell.length_b   1.000
_cell.length_c   1.000
_cell.angle_alpha   90.00
_cell.angle_beta   90.00
_cell.angle_gamma   90.00
#
_symmetry.space_group_name_H-M   'P 1'
#
loop_
_entity.id
_entity.type
_entity.pdbx_description
1 polymer ?
#
loop_
_entity_poly.entity_id
_entity_poly.type
_entity_poly.pdbx_seq_one_letter_code
_entity_poly.pdbx_strand_id
1 'polypeptide(L)'
;MKNKIINIFIGLVLVIFGMILHNTGKLFWEYLGIFFIIYGFFVILVKFFKIVILLKNKQLNAFEKSNNRIIPNAIRKILEFQLKNNIKIEFEMPCYGTFQVIDYHIREGDNFSNPYFILKEIDEHIKRYLFPVINCSKIIPFAKLNNNIFLYVEEGKEDIHLIDIDSNSKPLVINSQIDRYLDIGKLVLNDDKYYYNGLEKIDNIVDNNYYFFDVPDCIWEGKDYLETFIKSFNLLEEKNIFSLLSIEDTAENYELTLNINDKSKKMTFRRYSDYIDGEKFIESLNEILLLINYVQKKFYLISINICDFGIVLADEPTYRNLLYNGCIDFDNEKLKLTSDELNDIRNYSDLITEIENVEFHLKIIIKEHNEIKKGVIYDFFYKTEYVFDNYGINELKKTLNVQVEKVESGYDIYFTK
;
A
#
# COMPACT_ATOMS: atom_id res chain seq x y z
N MET A 1 -3.00 23.82 25.14
CA MET A 1 -3.53 23.53 26.51
C MET A 1 -3.81 24.78 27.33
N LYS A 2 -2.87 25.74 27.44
CA LYS A 2 -3.04 26.97 28.24
C LYS A 2 -4.38 27.70 28.01
N ASN A 3 -4.74 28.01 26.76
CA ASN A 3 -6.01 28.71 26.46
C ASN A 3 -7.28 27.92 26.83
N LYS A 4 -7.22 26.59 26.96
CA LYS A 4 -8.39 25.77 27.33
C LYS A 4 -8.59 25.72 28.85
N ILE A 5 -7.49 25.70 29.62
CA ILE A 5 -7.50 25.79 31.09
C ILE A 5 -7.99 27.19 31.53
N ILE A 6 -7.54 28.25 30.85
CA ILE A 6 -8.01 29.63 31.09
C ILE A 6 -9.54 29.74 30.93
N ASN A 7 -10.12 29.05 29.94
CA ASN A 7 -11.58 29.07 29.74
C ASN A 7 -12.37 28.29 30.81
N ILE A 8 -11.80 27.24 31.41
CA ILE A 8 -12.41 26.57 32.57
C ILE A 8 -12.38 27.51 33.78
N PHE A 9 -11.28 28.23 33.96
CA PHE A 9 -11.15 29.26 34.99
C PHE A 9 -12.18 30.39 34.81
N ILE A 10 -12.39 30.88 33.58
CA ILE A 10 -13.44 31.85 33.26
C ILE A 10 -14.83 31.30 33.61
N GLY A 11 -15.12 30.05 33.29
CA GLY A 11 -16.36 29.39 33.68
C GLY A 11 -16.55 29.35 35.20
N LEU A 12 -15.50 29.01 35.96
CA LEU A 12 -15.50 28.99 37.43
C LEU A 12 -15.74 30.38 38.02
N VAL A 13 -15.12 31.42 37.47
CA VAL A 13 -15.33 32.81 37.87
C VAL A 13 -16.79 33.24 37.65
N LEU A 14 -17.39 32.84 36.51
CA LEU A 14 -18.80 33.13 36.22
C LEU A 14 -19.75 32.43 37.20
N VAL A 15 -19.45 31.18 37.58
CA VAL A 15 -20.24 30.45 38.59
C VAL A 15 -20.12 31.12 39.96
N ILE A 16 -18.92 31.50 40.40
CA ILE A 16 -18.69 32.20 41.67
C ILE A 16 -19.39 33.56 41.68
N PHE A 17 -19.25 34.34 40.60
CA PHE A 17 -19.89 35.64 40.46
C PHE A 17 -21.42 35.51 40.44
N GLY A 18 -21.95 34.49 39.76
CA GLY A 18 -23.37 34.18 39.75
C GLY A 18 -23.92 33.80 41.12
N MET A 19 -23.17 33.02 41.92
CA MET A 19 -23.53 32.71 43.32
C MET A 19 -23.56 33.95 44.21
N ILE A 20 -22.59 34.86 44.04
CA ILE A 20 -22.54 36.13 44.80
C ILE A 20 -23.75 36.99 44.44
N LEU A 21 -24.07 37.13 43.16
CA LEU A 21 -25.24 37.89 42.69
C LEU A 21 -26.56 37.30 43.17
N HIS A 22 -26.66 35.96 43.18
CA HIS A 22 -27.85 35.26 43.66
C HIS A 22 -28.13 35.53 45.14
N ASN A 23 -27.09 35.64 45.97
CA ASN A 23 -27.22 35.88 47.41
C ASN A 23 -27.50 37.34 47.79
N THR A 24 -27.71 38.26 46.84
CA THR A 24 -27.95 39.68 47.13
C THR A 24 -29.37 40.01 47.60
N GLY A 25 -30.32 39.06 47.51
CA GLY A 25 -31.70 39.22 48.00
C GLY A 25 -32.58 40.16 47.16
N LYS A 26 -32.11 40.53 45.96
CA LYS A 26 -32.84 41.40 45.02
C LYS A 26 -33.21 40.60 43.78
N LEU A 27 -34.52 40.57 43.46
CA LEU A 27 -35.10 39.74 42.41
C LEU A 27 -34.34 39.78 41.06
N PHE A 28 -33.98 40.98 40.57
CA PHE A 28 -33.24 41.13 39.32
C PHE A 28 -31.84 40.48 39.37
N TRP A 29 -31.13 40.67 40.47
CA TRP A 29 -29.78 40.15 40.67
C TRP A 29 -29.79 38.64 40.93
N GLU A 30 -30.87 38.12 41.51
CA GLU A 30 -31.11 36.68 41.68
C GLU A 30 -31.23 35.96 40.33
N TYR A 31 -32.05 36.48 39.42
CA TYR A 31 -32.20 35.91 38.07
C TYR A 31 -30.91 36.04 37.24
N LEU A 32 -30.24 37.19 37.33
CA LEU A 32 -28.96 37.40 36.67
C LEU A 32 -27.87 36.46 37.23
N GLY A 33 -27.89 36.20 38.54
CA GLY A 33 -27.01 35.25 39.21
C GLY A 33 -27.21 33.82 38.71
N ILE A 34 -28.47 33.35 38.63
CA ILE A 34 -28.82 32.04 38.09
C ILE A 34 -28.35 31.90 36.63
N PHE A 35 -28.54 32.93 35.80
CA PHE A 35 -28.06 32.93 34.42
C PHE A 35 -26.54 32.73 34.33
N PHE A 36 -25.77 33.44 35.16
CA PHE A 36 -24.31 33.30 35.20
C PHE A 36 -23.86 31.93 35.72
N ILE A 37 -24.58 31.34 36.68
CA ILE A 37 -24.33 29.97 37.15
C ILE A 37 -24.54 28.97 36.02
N ILE A 38 -25.69 29.00 35.33
CA ILE A 38 -26.00 28.08 34.23
C ILE A 38 -24.98 28.22 33.09
N TYR A 39 -24.69 29.47 32.69
CA TYR A 39 -23.73 29.74 31.62
C TYR A 39 -22.31 29.31 32.00
N GLY A 40 -21.87 29.59 33.24
CA GLY A 40 -20.58 29.15 33.76
C GLY A 40 -20.44 27.63 33.78
N PHE A 41 -21.46 26.90 34.25
CA PHE A 41 -21.50 25.44 34.19
C PHE A 41 -21.43 24.92 32.76
N PHE A 42 -22.20 25.50 31.83
CA PHE A 42 -22.16 25.11 30.42
C PHE A 42 -20.78 25.30 29.79
N VAL A 43 -20.11 26.44 30.06
CA VAL A 43 -18.73 26.70 29.59
C VAL A 43 -17.75 25.67 30.16
N ILE A 44 -17.82 25.36 31.46
CA ILE A 44 -16.98 24.33 32.08
C ILE A 44 -17.22 22.98 31.40
N LEU A 45 -18.47 22.57 31.25
CA LEU A 45 -18.86 21.27 30.70
C LEU A 45 -18.36 21.11 29.26
N VAL A 46 -18.66 22.06 28.37
CA VAL A 46 -18.22 22.03 26.96
C VAL A 46 -16.69 22.00 26.85
N LYS A 47 -15.98 22.77 27.68
CA LYS A 47 -14.51 22.82 27.63
C LYS A 47 -13.88 21.58 28.24
N PHE A 48 -14.46 21.04 29.31
CA PHE A 48 -14.06 19.77 29.90
C PHE A 48 -14.20 18.63 28.89
N PHE A 49 -15.35 18.51 28.22
CA PHE A 49 -15.54 17.55 27.12
C PHE A 49 -14.49 17.71 26.02
N LYS A 50 -14.20 18.95 25.57
CA LYS A 50 -13.14 19.20 24.58
C LYS A 50 -11.75 18.81 25.08
N ILE A 51 -11.43 18.97 26.36
CA ILE A 51 -10.14 18.55 26.94
C ILE A 51 -10.06 17.02 27.02
N VAL A 52 -11.12 16.35 27.47
CA VAL A 52 -11.20 14.89 27.52
C VAL A 52 -11.04 14.29 26.12
N ILE A 53 -11.69 14.86 25.10
CA ILE A 53 -11.52 14.43 23.70
C ILE A 53 -10.09 14.65 23.23
N LEU A 54 -9.46 15.80 23.50
CA LEU A 54 -8.07 16.03 23.13
C LEU A 54 -7.06 15.10 23.83
N LEU A 55 -7.34 14.76 25.09
CA LEU A 55 -6.51 13.83 25.84
C LEU A 55 -6.60 12.41 25.28
N LYS A 56 -7.77 12.01 24.76
CA LYS A 56 -7.99 10.72 24.09
C LYS A 56 -7.24 10.58 22.76
N ASN A 57 -7.02 11.68 22.04
CA ASN A 57 -6.34 11.66 20.73
C ASN A 57 -4.88 12.14 20.79
N LYS A 58 -4.27 12.16 21.98
CA LYS A 58 -2.91 12.69 22.19
C LYS A 58 -1.85 11.88 21.42
N GLN A 59 -2.06 10.58 21.25
CA GLN A 59 -1.17 9.63 20.60
C GLN A 59 -1.03 9.96 19.11
N LEU A 60 -2.14 10.00 18.36
CA LEU A 60 -2.14 10.31 16.93
C LEU A 60 -1.59 11.71 16.63
N ASN A 61 -2.02 12.71 17.40
CA ASN A 61 -1.49 14.07 17.26
C ASN A 61 0.02 14.14 17.55
N ALA A 62 0.54 13.29 18.45
CA ALA A 62 1.98 13.22 18.71
C ALA A 62 2.71 12.61 17.51
N PHE A 63 2.19 11.51 16.95
CA PHE A 63 2.73 10.89 15.74
C PHE A 63 2.77 11.84 14.54
N GLU A 64 1.66 12.55 14.28
CA GLU A 64 1.58 13.55 13.21
C GLU A 64 2.61 14.65 13.37
N LYS A 65 2.74 15.17 14.60
CA LYS A 65 3.69 16.24 14.89
C LYS A 65 5.14 15.78 14.81
N SER A 66 5.47 14.61 15.36
CA SER A 66 6.85 14.09 15.34
C SER A 66 7.32 13.72 13.94
N ASN A 67 6.40 13.23 13.09
CA ASN A 67 6.73 12.77 11.76
C ASN A 67 6.36 13.78 10.66
N ASN A 68 5.87 14.97 11.01
CA ASN A 68 5.43 16.02 10.07
C ASN A 68 4.43 15.51 9.00
N ARG A 69 3.44 14.74 9.45
CA ARG A 69 2.45 14.05 8.62
C ARG A 69 1.01 14.37 9.05
N ILE A 70 0.05 14.26 8.13
CA ILE A 70 -1.39 14.37 8.42
C ILE A 70 -2.08 13.05 8.07
N ILE A 71 -2.68 12.41 9.06
CA ILE A 71 -3.43 11.16 8.92
C ILE A 71 -4.78 11.45 8.24
N PRO A 72 -5.11 10.80 7.11
CA PRO A 72 -6.41 10.93 6.45
C PRO A 72 -7.58 10.63 7.38
N ASN A 73 -8.71 11.33 7.19
CA ASN A 73 -9.85 11.24 8.11
C ASN A 73 -10.43 9.83 8.26
N ALA A 74 -10.48 9.03 7.19
CA ALA A 74 -11.00 7.68 7.24
C ALA A 74 -10.13 6.78 8.14
N ILE A 75 -8.81 6.79 7.91
CA ILE A 75 -7.83 6.06 8.74
C ILE A 75 -7.82 6.58 10.18
N ARG A 76 -7.89 7.90 10.37
CA ARG A 76 -7.93 8.51 11.70
C ARG A 76 -9.10 7.99 12.52
N LYS A 77 -10.31 7.89 11.96
CA LYS A 77 -11.49 7.39 12.68
C LYS A 77 -11.27 5.97 13.21
N ILE A 78 -10.68 5.10 12.40
CA ILE A 78 -10.35 3.72 12.76
C ILE A 78 -9.34 3.69 13.92
N LEU A 79 -8.23 4.42 13.78
CA LEU A 79 -7.19 4.49 14.81
C LEU A 79 -7.72 5.09 16.12
N GLU A 80 -8.53 6.16 16.05
CA GLU A 80 -9.17 6.77 17.22
C GLU A 80 -10.16 5.82 17.90
N PHE A 81 -10.89 5.00 17.13
CA PHE A 81 -11.78 3.99 17.68
C PHE A 81 -11.00 2.93 18.47
N GLN A 82 -9.91 2.38 17.91
CA GLN A 82 -9.04 1.44 18.63
C GLN A 82 -8.49 2.06 19.91
N LEU A 83 -7.89 3.25 19.82
CA LEU A 83 -7.26 3.93 20.95
C LEU A 83 -8.25 4.25 22.07
N LYS A 84 -9.48 4.66 21.71
CA LYS A 84 -10.54 4.99 22.68
C LYS A 84 -11.01 3.77 23.46
N ASN A 85 -11.13 2.62 22.80
CA ASN A 85 -11.62 1.39 23.42
C ASN A 85 -10.51 0.54 24.03
N ASN A 86 -9.24 0.80 23.65
CA ASN A 86 -8.07 0.03 24.09
C ASN A 86 -8.23 -1.48 23.84
N ILE A 87 -8.83 -1.82 22.70
CA ILE A 87 -9.14 -3.18 22.25
C ILE A 87 -8.65 -3.28 20.81
N LYS A 88 -7.96 -4.38 20.47
CA LYS A 88 -7.42 -4.62 19.13
C LYS A 88 -8.54 -4.70 18.10
N ILE A 89 -8.30 -4.17 16.91
CA ILE A 89 -9.17 -4.33 15.74
C ILE A 89 -8.49 -5.24 14.73
N GLU A 90 -9.23 -6.23 14.25
CA GLU A 90 -8.85 -7.12 13.16
C GLU A 90 -9.89 -7.07 12.03
N PHE A 91 -9.44 -7.28 10.80
CA PHE A 91 -10.32 -7.34 9.63
C PHE A 91 -9.69 -8.16 8.52
N GLU A 92 -10.50 -8.71 7.62
CA GLU A 92 -10.02 -9.52 6.50
C GLU A 92 -9.81 -8.67 5.25
N MET A 93 -8.70 -8.96 4.57
CA MET A 93 -8.43 -8.46 3.23
C MET A 93 -8.32 -9.62 2.25
N PRO A 94 -8.81 -9.42 1.02
CA PRO A 94 -8.81 -10.50 0.04
C PRO A 94 -7.41 -10.95 -0.35
N CYS A 95 -7.22 -12.26 -0.55
CA CYS A 95 -5.94 -12.91 -0.93
C CYS A 95 -4.75 -12.75 0.05
N TYR A 96 -4.91 -12.01 1.14
CA TYR A 96 -3.86 -11.78 2.14
C TYR A 96 -4.23 -12.31 3.53
N GLY A 97 -5.52 -12.26 3.90
CA GLY A 97 -6.01 -12.77 5.18
C GLY A 97 -6.29 -11.68 6.20
N THR A 98 -6.16 -12.01 7.49
CA THR A 98 -6.58 -11.13 8.59
C THR A 98 -5.52 -10.11 8.97
N PHE A 99 -5.80 -8.84 8.74
CA PHE A 99 -5.00 -7.71 9.18
C PHE A 99 -5.40 -7.26 10.58
N GLN A 100 -4.40 -6.80 11.34
CA GLN A 100 -4.58 -6.12 12.62
C GLN A 100 -4.28 -4.63 12.47
N VAL A 101 -5.16 -3.78 12.98
CA VAL A 101 -4.91 -2.33 13.07
C VAL A 101 -3.77 -2.05 14.06
N ILE A 102 -2.82 -1.21 13.65
CA ILE A 102 -1.61 -0.89 14.42
C ILE A 102 -1.98 -0.12 15.69
N ASP A 103 -1.38 -0.51 16.82
CA ASP A 103 -1.61 0.14 18.10
C ASP A 103 -0.67 1.32 18.33
N TYR A 104 -1.21 2.52 18.22
CA TYR A 104 -0.52 3.77 18.46
C TYR A 104 -0.33 4.13 19.96
N HIS A 105 -0.75 3.27 20.89
CA HIS A 105 -0.32 3.39 22.29
C HIS A 105 1.14 3.01 22.47
N ILE A 106 1.69 2.16 21.60
CA ILE A 106 3.10 1.74 21.61
C ILE A 106 3.96 2.85 21.00
N ARG A 107 4.98 3.32 21.75
CA ARG A 107 5.81 4.48 21.36
C ARG A 107 7.30 4.19 21.27
N GLU A 108 7.73 3.09 21.85
CA GLU A 108 9.13 2.75 22.02
C GLU A 108 9.34 1.27 21.67
N GLY A 109 10.55 0.94 21.22
CA GLY A 109 10.95 -0.41 20.84
C GLY A 109 11.10 -0.58 19.33
N ASP A 110 12.12 -1.35 18.95
CA ASP A 110 12.44 -1.66 17.55
C ASP A 110 11.78 -2.98 17.15
N ASN A 111 10.44 -2.98 17.13
CA ASN A 111 9.66 -4.14 16.73
C ASN A 111 8.43 -3.75 15.93
N PHE A 112 7.88 -4.72 15.20
CA PHE A 112 6.71 -4.55 14.32
C PHE A 112 5.37 -4.38 15.06
N SER A 113 5.39 -4.05 16.35
CA SER A 113 4.21 -3.53 17.06
C SER A 113 4.26 -2.02 17.24
N ASN A 114 5.43 -1.39 17.01
CA ASN A 114 5.61 0.05 17.10
C ASN A 114 5.35 0.74 15.75
N PRO A 115 4.37 1.67 15.64
CA PRO A 115 4.08 2.37 14.38
C PRO A 115 5.25 3.19 13.83
N TYR A 116 6.13 3.69 14.70
CA TYR A 116 7.31 4.46 14.29
C TYR A 116 8.37 3.58 13.65
N PHE A 117 8.56 2.37 14.19
CA PHE A 117 9.45 1.38 13.61
C PHE A 117 8.92 0.90 12.26
N ILE A 118 7.64 0.53 12.18
CA ILE A 118 6.99 0.12 10.92
C ILE A 118 7.14 1.20 9.83
N LEU A 119 6.88 2.47 10.18
CA LEU A 119 7.05 3.59 9.24
C LEU A 119 8.48 3.63 8.68
N LYS A 120 9.48 3.49 9.55
CA LYS A 120 10.89 3.49 9.17
C LYS A 120 11.22 2.32 8.25
N GLU A 121 10.78 1.11 8.59
CA GLU A 121 11.03 -0.09 7.78
C GLU A 121 10.41 0.01 6.38
N ILE A 122 9.18 0.52 6.27
CA ILE A 122 8.55 0.76 4.95
C ILE A 122 9.33 1.82 4.16
N ASP A 123 9.66 2.95 4.78
CA ASP A 123 10.42 4.04 4.14
C ASP A 123 11.80 3.53 3.66
N GLU A 124 12.50 2.73 4.47
CA GLU A 124 13.80 2.14 4.13
C GLU A 124 13.70 1.09 3.02
N HIS A 125 12.69 0.21 3.09
CA HIS A 125 12.44 -0.79 2.07
C HIS A 125 12.20 -0.14 0.69
N ILE A 126 11.29 0.85 0.62
CA ILE A 126 11.02 1.57 -0.63
C ILE A 126 12.28 2.25 -1.15
N LYS A 127 13.01 2.97 -0.29
CA LYS A 127 14.26 3.64 -0.69
C LYS A 127 15.31 2.69 -1.22
N ARG A 128 15.44 1.51 -0.61
CA ARG A 128 16.52 0.57 -0.92
C ARG A 128 16.21 -0.31 -2.13
N TYR A 129 14.98 -0.74 -2.29
CA TYR A 129 14.63 -1.78 -3.25
C TYR A 129 13.72 -1.33 -4.38
N LEU A 130 13.01 -0.20 -4.21
CA LEU A 130 11.97 0.22 -5.14
C LEU A 130 12.20 1.63 -5.73
N PHE A 131 13.05 2.44 -5.10
CA PHE A 131 13.39 3.76 -5.61
C PHE A 131 14.38 3.67 -6.79
N PRO A 132 14.23 4.45 -7.87
CA PRO A 132 13.33 5.60 -8.05
C PRO A 132 11.96 5.25 -8.62
N VAL A 133 11.74 3.99 -8.97
CA VAL A 133 10.52 3.51 -9.65
C VAL A 133 9.28 3.78 -8.79
N ILE A 134 9.37 3.52 -7.49
CA ILE A 134 8.35 3.85 -6.51
C ILE A 134 8.88 4.95 -5.58
N ASN A 135 8.09 6.02 -5.44
CA ASN A 135 8.41 7.12 -4.54
C ASN A 135 7.18 7.56 -3.76
N CYS A 136 7.16 7.26 -2.47
CA CYS A 136 6.12 7.68 -1.52
C CYS A 136 6.71 8.72 -0.56
N SER A 137 6.08 9.89 -0.47
CA SER A 137 6.67 11.02 0.26
C SER A 137 6.33 11.05 1.75
N LYS A 138 5.13 10.59 2.12
CA LYS A 138 4.59 10.74 3.47
C LYS A 138 3.66 9.59 3.83
N ILE A 139 4.27 8.45 4.12
CA ILE A 139 3.58 7.20 4.46
C ILE A 139 2.97 7.28 5.87
N ILE A 140 1.76 6.76 6.02
CA ILE A 140 1.08 6.51 7.29
C ILE A 140 0.68 5.02 7.33
N PRO A 141 1.41 4.16 8.06
CA PRO A 141 1.00 2.77 8.26
C PRO A 141 -0.22 2.74 9.18
N PHE A 142 -1.19 1.85 8.94
CA PHE A 142 -2.37 1.77 9.81
C PHE A 142 -2.78 0.35 10.17
N ALA A 143 -2.38 -0.65 9.39
CA ALA A 143 -2.65 -2.04 9.67
C ALA A 143 -1.49 -2.92 9.21
N LYS A 144 -1.40 -4.11 9.79
CA LYS A 144 -0.36 -5.09 9.48
C LYS A 144 -0.94 -6.49 9.41
N LEU A 145 -0.33 -7.31 8.58
CA LEU A 145 -0.48 -8.75 8.56
C LEU A 145 0.89 -9.31 8.95
N ASN A 146 0.93 -9.99 10.10
CA ASN A 146 2.15 -10.56 10.66
C ASN A 146 3.22 -9.47 10.93
N ASN A 147 4.48 -9.73 10.58
CA ASN A 147 5.60 -8.81 10.81
C ASN A 147 6.14 -8.15 9.54
N ASN A 148 5.68 -8.55 8.35
CA ASN A 148 6.33 -8.17 7.09
C ASN A 148 5.36 -7.56 6.06
N ILE A 149 4.04 -7.71 6.26
CA ILE A 149 3.04 -7.15 5.35
C ILE A 149 2.31 -6.00 6.02
N PHE A 150 2.28 -4.84 5.37
CA PHE A 150 1.74 -3.61 5.92
C PHE A 150 0.76 -2.94 4.98
N LEU A 151 -0.26 -2.34 5.58
CA LEU A 151 -1.15 -1.41 4.90
C LEU A 151 -0.80 0.00 5.31
N TYR A 152 -0.65 0.86 4.32
CA TYR A 152 -0.39 2.27 4.51
C TYR A 152 -1.20 3.14 3.55
N VAL A 153 -1.28 4.41 3.89
CA VAL A 153 -1.78 5.46 3.01
C VAL A 153 -0.73 6.55 2.88
N GLU A 154 -0.75 7.31 1.79
CA GLU A 154 0.04 8.54 1.68
C GLU A 154 -0.77 9.74 2.17
N GLU A 155 -0.11 10.73 2.79
CA GLU A 155 -0.76 11.98 3.18
C GLU A 155 -1.47 12.64 1.98
N GLY A 156 -2.75 12.98 2.17
CA GLY A 156 -3.57 13.62 1.14
C GLY A 156 -4.11 12.66 0.07
N LYS A 157 -3.79 11.36 0.14
CA LYS A 157 -4.38 10.33 -0.71
C LYS A 157 -5.37 9.47 0.09
N GLU A 158 -6.31 8.87 -0.62
CA GLU A 158 -7.28 7.93 -0.05
C GLU A 158 -6.99 6.47 -0.43
N ASP A 159 -6.09 6.26 -1.39
CA ASP A 159 -5.66 4.95 -1.82
C ASP A 159 -4.91 4.23 -0.70
N ILE A 160 -5.29 2.98 -0.49
CA ILE A 160 -4.63 2.08 0.45
C ILE A 160 -3.58 1.32 -0.33
N HIS A 161 -2.38 1.29 0.20
CA HIS A 161 -1.27 0.55 -0.37
C HIS A 161 -0.94 -0.63 0.54
N LEU A 162 -0.81 -1.80 -0.05
CA LEU A 162 -0.25 -2.98 0.61
C LEU A 162 1.18 -3.16 0.15
N ILE A 163 2.09 -3.35 1.11
CA ILE A 163 3.50 -3.65 0.86
C ILE A 163 3.93 -4.85 1.68
N ASP A 164 4.66 -5.76 1.03
CA ASP A 164 5.37 -6.85 1.69
C ASP A 164 6.86 -6.53 1.66
N ILE A 165 7.42 -6.18 2.82
CA ILE A 165 8.81 -5.73 2.94
C ILE A 165 9.84 -6.87 2.86
N ASP A 166 9.38 -8.13 2.84
CA ASP A 166 10.21 -9.30 2.55
C ASP A 166 10.26 -9.62 1.04
N SER A 167 9.44 -8.96 0.25
CA SER A 167 9.37 -9.13 -1.21
C SER A 167 9.98 -7.94 -1.93
N ASN A 168 10.46 -8.14 -3.17
CA ASN A 168 10.84 -7.02 -4.06
C ASN A 168 9.68 -6.59 -4.98
N SER A 169 8.44 -6.85 -4.57
CA SER A 169 7.24 -6.53 -5.36
C SER A 169 6.83 -5.08 -5.14
N LYS A 170 6.23 -4.47 -6.18
CA LYS A 170 5.63 -3.15 -6.06
C LYS A 170 4.48 -3.18 -5.05
N PRO A 171 4.23 -2.06 -4.34
CA PRO A 171 3.05 -1.97 -3.49
C PRO A 171 1.76 -2.14 -4.31
N LEU A 172 0.86 -3.01 -3.84
CA LEU A 172 -0.46 -3.17 -4.44
C LEU A 172 -1.35 -2.00 -4.00
N VAL A 173 -1.95 -1.31 -4.98
CA VAL A 173 -2.92 -0.25 -4.73
C VAL A 173 -4.31 -0.86 -4.62
N ILE A 174 -4.88 -0.83 -3.42
CA ILE A 174 -6.26 -1.24 -3.13
C ILE A 174 -7.15 -0.01 -3.26
N ASN A 175 -7.85 0.09 -4.38
CA ASN A 175 -8.60 1.29 -4.74
C ASN A 175 -9.80 1.52 -3.79
N SER A 176 -9.82 2.73 -3.23
CA SER A 176 -10.85 3.45 -2.45
C SER A 176 -12.07 2.67 -1.91
N GLN A 177 -11.92 2.10 -0.71
CA GLN A 177 -12.82 2.31 0.43
C GLN A 177 -12.36 1.46 1.61
N ILE A 178 -11.59 2.04 2.54
CA ILE A 178 -11.25 1.35 3.79
C ILE A 178 -12.51 0.85 4.50
N ASP A 179 -13.62 1.58 4.41
CA ASP A 179 -14.90 1.23 5.02
C ASP A 179 -15.48 -0.10 4.49
N ARG A 180 -15.10 -0.56 3.29
CA ARG A 180 -15.51 -1.89 2.80
C ARG A 180 -14.80 -3.01 3.55
N TYR A 181 -13.50 -2.84 3.77
CA TYR A 181 -12.67 -3.81 4.48
C TYR A 181 -12.74 -3.64 5.99
N LEU A 182 -13.11 -2.45 6.47
CA LEU A 182 -13.13 -2.07 7.86
C LEU A 182 -14.15 -0.97 8.15
N ASP A 183 -15.41 -1.37 8.35
CA ASP A 183 -16.48 -0.48 8.84
C ASP A 183 -16.56 -0.54 10.37
N ILE A 184 -16.16 0.54 11.04
CA ILE A 184 -16.23 0.64 12.50
C ILE A 184 -17.64 0.45 13.07
N GLY A 185 -18.68 0.74 12.28
CA GLY A 185 -20.08 0.57 12.68
C GLY A 185 -20.56 -0.88 12.65
N LYS A 186 -19.80 -1.78 12.00
CA LYS A 186 -20.12 -3.20 11.86
C LYS A 186 -19.15 -4.12 12.61
N LEU A 187 -18.21 -3.55 13.38
CA LEU A 187 -17.29 -4.33 14.20
C LEU A 187 -18.05 -5.14 15.27
N VAL A 188 -17.69 -6.41 15.40
CA VAL A 188 -18.21 -7.32 16.43
C VAL A 188 -17.11 -7.59 17.45
N LEU A 189 -17.45 -7.60 18.73
CA LEU A 189 -16.51 -7.97 19.79
C LEU A 189 -16.47 -9.50 19.92
N ASN A 190 -15.29 -10.10 19.70
CA ASN A 190 -15.04 -11.54 19.81
C ASN A 190 -13.71 -11.75 20.56
N ASP A 191 -13.69 -12.58 21.60
CA ASP A 191 -12.47 -12.95 22.36
C ASP A 191 -11.50 -11.77 22.64
N ASP A 192 -12.03 -10.69 23.20
CA ASP A 192 -11.30 -9.46 23.56
C ASP A 192 -10.70 -8.66 22.38
N LYS A 193 -11.20 -8.86 21.17
CA LYS A 193 -10.89 -8.04 19.99
C LYS A 193 -12.14 -7.64 19.22
N TYR A 194 -12.08 -6.49 18.59
CA TYR A 194 -13.05 -6.13 17.55
C TYR A 194 -12.63 -6.80 16.25
N TYR A 195 -13.56 -7.47 15.60
CA TYR A 195 -13.36 -8.12 14.32
C TYR A 195 -14.43 -7.67 13.34
N TYR A 196 -14.04 -7.39 12.11
CA TYR A 196 -14.95 -7.13 11.01
C TYR A 196 -14.57 -7.97 9.80
N ASN A 197 -15.48 -8.88 9.43
CA ASN A 197 -15.41 -9.55 8.15
C ASN A 197 -16.21 -8.73 7.13
N GLY A 198 -15.49 -7.96 6.31
CA GLY A 198 -16.09 -7.21 5.21
C GLY A 198 -16.23 -8.00 3.92
N LEU A 199 -15.76 -9.26 3.87
CA LEU A 199 -15.72 -10.06 2.64
C LEU A 199 -17.05 -10.75 2.38
N GLU A 200 -17.60 -10.50 1.20
CA GLU A 200 -18.71 -11.29 0.66
C GLU A 200 -18.16 -12.59 0.05
N LYS A 201 -18.86 -13.70 0.30
CA LYS A 201 -18.55 -14.97 -0.35
C LYS A 201 -19.02 -14.97 -1.80
N ILE A 202 -18.38 -15.77 -2.65
CA ILE A 202 -18.74 -15.89 -4.07
C ILE A 202 -20.22 -16.23 -4.27
N ASP A 203 -20.78 -17.15 -3.49
CA ASP A 203 -22.20 -17.55 -3.53
C ASP A 203 -23.18 -16.39 -3.25
N ASN A 204 -22.73 -15.34 -2.55
CA ASN A 204 -23.53 -14.14 -2.29
C ASN A 204 -23.41 -13.11 -3.42
N ILE A 205 -22.33 -13.18 -4.20
CA ILE A 205 -22.03 -12.24 -5.29
C ILE A 205 -22.60 -12.75 -6.61
N VAL A 206 -22.60 -14.07 -6.82
CA VAL A 206 -22.94 -14.72 -8.09
C VAL A 206 -23.87 -15.91 -7.84
N ASP A 207 -24.85 -16.09 -8.73
CA ASP A 207 -25.69 -17.30 -8.75
C ASP A 207 -24.87 -18.52 -9.18
N ASN A 208 -25.12 -19.67 -8.55
CA ASN A 208 -24.49 -20.96 -8.83
C ASN A 208 -24.53 -21.39 -10.31
N ASN A 209 -25.42 -20.81 -11.11
CA ASN A 209 -25.48 -21.04 -12.56
C ASN A 209 -24.35 -20.36 -13.36
N TYR A 210 -23.57 -19.46 -12.75
CA TYR A 210 -22.52 -18.70 -13.44
C TYR A 210 -21.11 -18.98 -12.93
N TYR A 211 -20.92 -19.96 -12.04
CA TYR A 211 -19.60 -20.36 -11.60
C TYR A 211 -19.54 -21.84 -11.23
N PHE A 212 -18.33 -22.39 -11.20
CA PHE A 212 -18.04 -23.70 -10.61
C PHE A 212 -16.61 -23.69 -10.04
N PHE A 213 -16.36 -24.54 -9.05
CA PHE A 213 -15.04 -24.72 -8.44
C PHE A 213 -14.83 -26.18 -8.00
N ASP A 214 -13.63 -26.52 -7.50
CA ASP A 214 -13.21 -27.87 -7.08
C ASP A 214 -13.34 -28.92 -8.20
N VAL A 215 -13.05 -28.50 -9.43
CA VAL A 215 -12.88 -29.45 -10.54
C VAL A 215 -11.45 -29.99 -10.47
N PRO A 216 -11.23 -31.31 -10.67
CA PRO A 216 -9.88 -31.84 -10.80
C PRO A 216 -9.10 -31.00 -11.80
N ASP A 217 -8.09 -30.30 -11.30
CA ASP A 217 -7.18 -29.51 -12.10
C ASP A 217 -6.04 -30.38 -12.63
N CYS A 218 -5.90 -31.60 -12.11
CA CYS A 218 -4.93 -32.57 -12.56
C CYS A 218 -5.20 -33.01 -14.01
N ILE A 219 -4.18 -32.95 -14.86
CA ILE A 219 -4.21 -33.37 -16.26
C ILE A 219 -3.20 -34.47 -16.49
N TRP A 220 -3.67 -35.59 -17.02
CA TRP A 220 -2.84 -36.70 -17.48
C TRP A 220 -2.69 -36.70 -19.01
N GLU A 221 -3.72 -36.26 -19.72
CA GLU A 221 -3.81 -36.25 -21.18
C GLU A 221 -4.70 -35.12 -21.69
N GLY A 222 -4.54 -34.73 -22.96
CA GLY A 222 -5.21 -33.55 -23.51
C GLY A 222 -6.74 -33.60 -23.40
N LYS A 223 -7.35 -34.79 -23.32
CA LYS A 223 -8.81 -34.95 -23.20
C LYS A 223 -9.36 -34.51 -21.84
N ASP A 224 -8.53 -34.39 -20.82
CA ASP A 224 -8.97 -34.00 -19.48
C ASP A 224 -9.47 -32.55 -19.48
N TYR A 225 -8.97 -31.70 -20.39
CA TYR A 225 -9.52 -30.36 -20.64
C TYR A 225 -10.99 -30.36 -21.09
N LEU A 226 -11.48 -31.45 -21.69
CA LEU A 226 -12.81 -31.50 -22.28
C LEU A 226 -13.91 -31.33 -21.22
N GLU A 227 -13.75 -31.97 -20.06
CA GLU A 227 -14.71 -31.86 -18.96
C GLU A 227 -14.82 -30.40 -18.49
N THR A 228 -13.67 -29.73 -18.35
CA THR A 228 -13.62 -28.32 -17.94
C THR A 228 -14.25 -27.41 -18.99
N PHE A 229 -13.99 -27.63 -20.28
CA PHE A 229 -14.68 -26.90 -21.36
C PHE A 229 -16.20 -27.09 -21.30
N ILE A 230 -16.68 -28.33 -21.13
CA ILE A 230 -18.11 -28.60 -21.03
C ILE A 230 -18.71 -27.85 -19.83
N LYS A 231 -18.07 -27.88 -18.66
CA LYS A 231 -18.52 -27.13 -17.48
C LYS A 231 -18.56 -25.64 -17.75
N SER A 232 -17.54 -25.06 -18.38
CA SER A 232 -17.50 -23.63 -18.76
C SER A 232 -18.61 -23.25 -19.72
N PHE A 233 -18.87 -24.03 -20.76
CA PHE A 233 -19.94 -23.73 -21.70
C PHE A 233 -21.35 -23.92 -21.11
N ASN A 234 -21.50 -24.81 -20.12
CA ASN A 234 -22.76 -24.96 -19.39
C ASN A 234 -23.11 -23.73 -18.53
N LEU A 235 -22.16 -22.83 -18.25
CA LEU A 235 -22.43 -21.54 -17.59
C LEU A 235 -23.08 -20.52 -18.54
N LEU A 236 -23.06 -20.78 -19.85
CA LEU A 236 -23.74 -19.92 -20.82
C LEU A 236 -25.24 -20.18 -20.81
N GLU A 237 -26.02 -19.11 -20.80
CA GLU A 237 -27.48 -19.18 -20.89
C GLU A 237 -27.94 -19.76 -22.25
N GLU A 238 -27.14 -19.58 -23.31
CA GLU A 238 -27.40 -20.16 -24.62
C GLU A 238 -26.83 -21.58 -24.75
N LYS A 239 -27.68 -22.51 -25.21
CA LYS A 239 -27.25 -23.87 -25.57
C LYS A 239 -26.43 -23.84 -26.85
N ASN A 240 -25.11 -23.70 -26.71
CA ASN A 240 -24.17 -23.86 -27.81
C ASN A 240 -23.89 -25.34 -28.08
N ILE A 241 -23.83 -25.73 -29.36
CA ILE A 241 -23.43 -27.09 -29.74
C ILE A 241 -21.91 -27.12 -29.76
N PHE A 242 -21.35 -27.94 -28.90
CA PHE A 242 -19.91 -28.08 -28.74
C PHE A 242 -19.49 -29.53 -29.00
N SER A 243 -18.43 -29.72 -29.78
CA SER A 243 -17.82 -31.02 -29.96
C SER A 243 -16.31 -30.93 -30.11
N LEU A 244 -15.63 -31.95 -29.58
CA LEU A 244 -14.21 -32.15 -29.78
C LEU A 244 -13.96 -32.70 -31.20
N LEU A 245 -13.12 -32.03 -31.98
CA LEU A 245 -12.72 -32.49 -33.32
C LEU A 245 -11.48 -33.37 -33.26
N SER A 246 -10.44 -32.92 -32.54
CA SER A 246 -9.19 -33.65 -32.40
C SER A 246 -8.42 -33.25 -31.15
N ILE A 247 -7.57 -34.17 -30.69
CA ILE A 247 -6.57 -33.97 -29.64
C ILE A 247 -5.26 -34.53 -30.17
N GLU A 248 -4.22 -33.72 -30.14
CA GLU A 248 -2.86 -34.14 -30.42
C GLU A 248 -1.97 -33.82 -29.22
N ASP A 249 -1.39 -34.86 -28.64
CA ASP A 249 -0.51 -34.74 -27.48
C ASP A 249 0.94 -34.85 -27.94
N THR A 250 1.74 -33.82 -27.64
CA THR A 250 3.19 -33.81 -27.85
C THR A 250 3.90 -33.87 -26.49
N ALA A 251 5.22 -34.08 -26.47
CA ALA A 251 5.98 -34.06 -25.22
C ALA A 251 5.86 -32.72 -24.48
N GLU A 252 5.65 -31.62 -25.21
CA GLU A 252 5.65 -30.27 -24.64
C GLU A 252 4.25 -29.66 -24.53
N ASN A 253 3.29 -30.09 -25.36
CA ASN A 253 1.98 -29.43 -25.46
C ASN A 253 0.82 -30.41 -25.66
N TYR A 254 -0.37 -29.98 -25.22
CA TYR A 254 -1.67 -30.49 -25.64
C TYR A 254 -2.24 -29.57 -26.72
N GLU A 255 -2.59 -30.12 -27.87
CA GLU A 255 -3.26 -29.38 -28.95
C GLU A 255 -4.70 -29.87 -29.10
N LEU A 256 -5.66 -28.99 -28.81
CA LEU A 256 -7.08 -29.29 -28.89
C LEU A 256 -7.72 -28.52 -30.04
N THR A 257 -8.53 -29.20 -30.84
CA THR A 257 -9.42 -28.55 -31.81
C THR A 257 -10.86 -28.77 -31.39
N LEU A 258 -11.57 -27.68 -31.14
CA LEU A 258 -12.97 -27.68 -30.74
C LEU A 258 -13.82 -27.10 -31.88
N ASN A 259 -14.97 -27.71 -32.12
CA ASN A 259 -16.02 -27.12 -32.95
C ASN A 259 -17.07 -26.50 -32.02
N ILE A 260 -17.37 -25.23 -32.23
CA ILE A 260 -18.41 -24.49 -31.53
C ILE A 260 -19.36 -23.95 -32.58
N ASN A 261 -20.58 -24.48 -32.61
CA ASN A 261 -21.55 -24.25 -33.68
C ASN A 261 -20.90 -24.54 -35.05
N ASP A 262 -20.78 -23.53 -35.91
CA ASP A 262 -20.25 -23.64 -37.27
C ASP A 262 -18.75 -23.25 -37.37
N LYS A 263 -18.09 -23.01 -36.23
CA LYS A 263 -16.72 -22.48 -36.16
C LYS A 263 -15.80 -23.45 -35.44
N SER A 264 -14.60 -23.66 -35.99
CA SER A 264 -13.54 -24.40 -35.32
C SER A 264 -12.50 -23.48 -34.68
N LYS A 265 -11.98 -23.90 -33.53
CA LYS A 265 -10.89 -23.23 -32.82
C LYS A 265 -9.84 -24.25 -32.41
N LYS A 266 -8.61 -24.02 -32.85
CA LYS A 266 -7.42 -24.73 -32.37
C LYS A 266 -6.82 -23.96 -31.18
N MET A 267 -6.46 -24.68 -30.12
CA MET A 267 -5.81 -24.17 -28.92
C MET A 267 -4.62 -25.05 -28.57
N THR A 268 -3.64 -24.46 -27.90
CA THR A 268 -2.40 -25.12 -27.47
C THR A 268 -2.16 -24.80 -26.01
N PHE A 269 -1.99 -25.84 -25.20
CA PHE A 269 -1.70 -25.75 -23.77
C PHE A 269 -0.36 -26.42 -23.48
N ARG A 270 0.49 -25.80 -22.66
CA ARG A 270 1.85 -26.31 -22.42
C ARG A 270 1.89 -27.26 -21.22
N ARG A 271 2.63 -28.37 -21.33
CA ARG A 271 2.79 -29.43 -20.32
C ARG A 271 3.83 -29.06 -19.25
N TYR A 272 3.68 -27.89 -18.64
CA TYR A 272 4.63 -27.46 -17.60
C TYR A 272 4.40 -28.13 -16.25
N SER A 273 3.20 -28.64 -16.02
CA SER A 273 2.80 -29.29 -14.79
C SER A 273 1.72 -30.31 -15.08
N ASP A 274 1.45 -31.20 -14.12
CA ASP A 274 0.31 -32.10 -14.18
C ASP A 274 -1.02 -31.37 -13.87
N TYR A 275 -1.10 -30.04 -14.08
CA TYR A 275 -2.26 -29.21 -13.81
C TYR A 275 -2.76 -28.44 -15.05
N ILE A 276 -4.03 -28.05 -15.04
CA ILE A 276 -4.64 -27.14 -16.02
C ILE A 276 -3.85 -25.83 -16.07
N ASP A 277 -3.46 -25.42 -17.27
CA ASP A 277 -2.96 -24.08 -17.55
C ASP A 277 -4.14 -23.10 -17.48
N GLY A 278 -4.51 -22.68 -16.27
CA GLY A 278 -5.71 -21.90 -15.99
C GLY A 278 -5.75 -20.58 -16.73
N GLU A 279 -4.62 -19.87 -16.82
CA GLU A 279 -4.53 -18.61 -17.56
C GLU A 279 -4.82 -18.84 -19.05
N LYS A 280 -4.12 -19.79 -19.68
CA LYS A 280 -4.30 -20.05 -21.11
C LYS A 280 -5.68 -20.61 -21.42
N PHE A 281 -6.26 -21.35 -20.49
CA PHE A 281 -7.62 -21.85 -20.57
C PHE A 281 -8.65 -20.73 -20.56
N ILE A 282 -8.54 -19.78 -19.62
CA ILE A 282 -9.42 -18.60 -19.55
C ILE A 282 -9.27 -17.71 -20.80
N GLU A 283 -8.05 -17.51 -21.30
CA GLU A 283 -7.83 -16.82 -22.58
C GLU A 283 -8.59 -17.51 -23.71
N SER A 284 -8.43 -18.83 -23.84
CA SER A 284 -9.07 -19.63 -24.88
C SER A 284 -10.61 -19.57 -24.81
N LEU A 285 -11.17 -19.67 -23.61
CA LEU A 285 -12.61 -19.52 -23.38
C LEU A 285 -13.12 -18.13 -23.81
N ASN A 286 -12.41 -17.07 -23.44
CA ASN A 286 -12.78 -15.70 -23.82
C ASN A 286 -12.64 -15.43 -25.32
N GLU A 287 -11.66 -16.02 -25.99
CA GLU A 287 -11.56 -16.01 -27.46
C GLU A 287 -12.77 -16.71 -28.11
N ILE A 288 -13.23 -17.81 -27.53
CA ILE A 288 -14.41 -18.53 -28.01
C ILE A 288 -15.68 -17.68 -27.83
N LEU A 289 -15.84 -16.98 -26.70
CA LEU A 289 -16.95 -16.04 -26.50
C LEU A 289 -16.99 -14.98 -27.62
N LEU A 290 -15.84 -14.42 -27.99
CA LEU A 290 -15.74 -13.49 -29.11
C LEU A 290 -16.12 -14.15 -30.44
N LEU A 291 -15.69 -15.40 -30.68
CA LEU A 291 -16.05 -16.14 -31.90
C LEU A 291 -17.56 -16.36 -32.02
N ILE A 292 -18.27 -16.58 -30.92
CA ILE A 292 -19.74 -16.76 -30.93
C ILE A 292 -20.51 -15.43 -30.75
N ASN A 293 -19.82 -14.28 -30.80
CA ASN A 293 -20.40 -12.94 -30.57
C ASN A 293 -21.06 -12.77 -29.19
N TYR A 294 -20.61 -13.51 -28.18
CA TYR A 294 -21.06 -13.37 -26.81
C TYR A 294 -20.22 -12.31 -26.09
N VAL A 295 -20.77 -11.10 -25.92
CA VAL A 295 -20.04 -9.92 -25.41
C VAL A 295 -20.49 -9.44 -24.03
N GLN A 296 -21.50 -10.10 -23.44
CA GLN A 296 -22.14 -9.62 -22.21
C GLN A 296 -21.33 -9.96 -20.94
N LYS A 297 -20.70 -11.13 -20.91
CA LYS A 297 -19.91 -11.64 -19.79
C LYS A 297 -18.59 -12.22 -20.29
N LYS A 298 -17.63 -12.39 -19.38
CA LYS A 298 -16.33 -13.00 -19.63
C LYS A 298 -16.03 -14.06 -18.57
N PHE A 299 -15.20 -15.02 -18.94
CA PHE A 299 -14.68 -16.01 -18.00
C PHE A 299 -13.50 -15.42 -17.22
N TYR A 300 -13.48 -15.71 -15.93
CA TYR A 300 -12.40 -15.35 -15.00
C TYR A 300 -12.07 -16.56 -14.13
N LEU A 301 -10.80 -16.66 -13.72
CA LEU A 301 -10.35 -17.67 -12.75
C LEU A 301 -10.72 -17.23 -11.33
N ILE A 302 -11.31 -18.13 -10.56
CA ILE A 302 -11.56 -17.94 -9.13
C ILE A 302 -10.24 -18.11 -8.39
N SER A 303 -10.02 -17.30 -7.35
CA SER A 303 -8.75 -17.32 -6.62
C SER A 303 -8.43 -18.68 -6.00
N ILE A 304 -7.16 -19.08 -6.11
CA ILE A 304 -6.62 -20.29 -5.47
C ILE A 304 -6.81 -20.32 -3.94
N ASN A 305 -6.99 -19.14 -3.32
CA ASN A 305 -7.26 -19.03 -1.89
C ASN A 305 -8.68 -19.48 -1.51
N ILE A 306 -9.58 -19.61 -2.48
CA ILE A 306 -10.95 -20.08 -2.30
C ILE A 306 -11.06 -21.57 -2.64
N CYS A 307 -10.44 -21.99 -3.73
CA CYS A 307 -10.49 -23.36 -4.26
C CYS A 307 -9.28 -23.64 -5.13
N ASP A 308 -8.88 -24.89 -5.29
CA ASP A 308 -7.72 -25.25 -6.12
C ASP A 308 -7.90 -24.82 -7.60
N PHE A 309 -9.11 -25.02 -8.15
CA PHE A 309 -9.47 -24.54 -9.49
C PHE A 309 -10.96 -24.23 -9.61
N GLY A 310 -11.27 -23.02 -10.08
CA GLY A 310 -12.63 -22.59 -10.31
C GLY A 310 -12.73 -21.48 -11.34
N ILE A 311 -13.91 -21.37 -11.97
CA ILE A 311 -14.18 -20.43 -13.04
C ILE A 311 -15.53 -19.77 -12.80
N VAL A 312 -15.60 -18.47 -13.12
CA VAL A 312 -16.83 -17.68 -13.09
C VAL A 312 -17.04 -16.97 -14.42
N LEU A 313 -18.28 -16.93 -14.90
CA LEU A 313 -18.74 -16.14 -16.03
C LEU A 313 -19.42 -14.87 -15.50
N ALA A 314 -18.73 -13.73 -15.57
CA ALA A 314 -19.18 -12.49 -14.96
C ALA A 314 -19.29 -11.34 -15.97
N ASP A 315 -20.27 -10.46 -15.77
CA ASP A 315 -20.27 -9.13 -16.39
C ASP A 315 -19.29 -8.19 -15.67
N GLU A 316 -19.06 -6.99 -16.21
CA GLU A 316 -18.09 -6.06 -15.62
C GLU A 316 -18.45 -5.65 -14.17
N PRO A 317 -19.70 -5.30 -13.82
CA PRO A 317 -20.06 -5.01 -12.43
C PRO A 317 -19.80 -6.17 -11.47
N THR A 318 -20.17 -7.40 -11.86
CA THR A 318 -19.97 -8.60 -11.04
C THR A 318 -18.50 -8.93 -10.90
N TYR A 319 -17.73 -8.85 -11.99
CA TYR A 319 -16.27 -9.01 -11.99
C TYR A 319 -15.62 -8.04 -11.01
N ARG A 320 -16.02 -6.76 -11.03
CA ARG A 320 -15.51 -5.77 -10.07
C ARG A 320 -15.83 -6.17 -8.64
N ASN A 321 -17.06 -6.59 -8.34
CA ASN A 321 -17.43 -6.99 -6.99
C ASN A 321 -16.65 -8.24 -6.53
N LEU A 322 -16.47 -9.24 -7.39
CA LEU A 322 -15.65 -10.41 -7.13
C LEU A 322 -14.18 -10.04 -6.88
N LEU A 323 -13.60 -9.18 -7.72
CA LEU A 323 -12.22 -8.70 -7.56
C LEU A 323 -12.04 -7.94 -6.24
N TYR A 324 -12.99 -7.08 -5.86
CA TYR A 324 -12.94 -6.35 -4.59
C TYR A 324 -13.02 -7.26 -3.35
N ASN A 325 -13.72 -8.38 -3.46
CA ASN A 325 -13.79 -9.40 -2.40
C ASN A 325 -12.68 -10.47 -2.55
N GLY A 326 -11.73 -10.28 -3.48
CA GLY A 326 -10.65 -11.22 -3.87
C GLY A 326 -11.12 -12.62 -4.16
N CYS A 327 -12.30 -12.71 -4.76
CA CYS A 327 -12.76 -13.94 -5.37
C CYS A 327 -12.08 -14.22 -6.70
N ILE A 328 -11.46 -13.22 -7.33
CA ILE A 328 -10.66 -13.38 -8.55
C ILE A 328 -9.18 -13.23 -8.19
N ASP A 329 -8.34 -14.08 -8.76
CA ASP A 329 -6.89 -13.95 -8.60
C ASP A 329 -6.40 -12.60 -9.10
N PHE A 330 -5.53 -11.99 -8.30
CA PHE A 330 -4.77 -10.84 -8.73
C PHE A 330 -3.61 -11.33 -9.59
N ASP A 331 -3.41 -10.68 -10.72
CA ASP A 331 -2.25 -10.86 -11.57
C ASP A 331 -1.01 -10.36 -10.81
N ASN A 332 -0.45 -11.23 -9.97
CA ASN A 332 0.74 -10.97 -9.17
C ASN A 332 1.97 -10.71 -10.05
N GLU A 333 1.98 -11.13 -11.33
CA GLU A 333 3.04 -10.79 -12.29
C GLU A 333 3.09 -9.28 -12.54
N LYS A 334 1.94 -8.58 -12.54
CA LYS A 334 1.92 -7.11 -12.65
C LYS A 334 2.56 -6.38 -11.47
N LEU A 335 2.66 -7.04 -10.32
CA LEU A 335 3.35 -6.49 -9.14
C LEU A 335 4.86 -6.67 -9.20
N LYS A 336 5.38 -7.51 -10.10
CA LYS A 336 6.83 -7.65 -10.30
C LYS A 336 7.40 -6.39 -10.97
N LEU A 337 8.64 -6.10 -10.61
CA LEU A 337 9.43 -5.08 -11.30
C LEU A 337 9.81 -5.60 -12.70
N THR A 338 9.67 -4.75 -13.71
CA THR A 338 10.15 -5.02 -15.05
C THR A 338 11.68 -4.95 -15.10
N SER A 339 12.28 -5.50 -16.14
CA SER A 339 13.73 -5.40 -16.35
C SER A 339 14.21 -3.95 -16.43
N ASP A 340 13.43 -3.05 -17.04
CA ASP A 340 13.75 -1.63 -17.17
C ASP A 340 13.70 -0.95 -15.80
N GLU A 341 12.66 -1.22 -15.00
CA GLU A 341 12.54 -0.71 -13.63
C GLU A 341 13.68 -1.20 -12.73
N LEU A 342 14.04 -2.48 -12.82
CA LEU A 342 15.19 -3.03 -12.12
C LEU A 342 16.49 -2.34 -12.54
N ASN A 343 16.63 -1.99 -13.83
CA ASN A 343 17.79 -1.27 -14.33
C ASN A 343 17.82 0.17 -13.78
N ASP A 344 16.69 0.85 -13.72
CA ASP A 344 16.59 2.20 -13.14
C ASP A 344 16.93 2.22 -11.65
N ILE A 345 16.47 1.22 -10.89
CA ILE A 345 16.82 1.05 -9.47
C ILE A 345 18.32 0.82 -9.31
N ARG A 346 18.92 -0.06 -10.13
CA ARG A 346 20.36 -0.30 -10.13
C ARG A 346 21.15 0.95 -10.46
N ASN A 347 20.81 1.63 -11.56
CA ASN A 347 21.47 2.86 -11.99
C ASN A 347 21.37 3.96 -10.93
N TYR A 348 20.23 4.09 -10.25
CA TYR A 348 20.08 5.03 -9.16
C TYR A 348 20.91 4.63 -7.93
N SER A 349 20.91 3.35 -7.56
CA SER A 349 21.77 2.85 -6.48
C SER A 349 23.24 3.10 -6.79
N ASP A 350 23.67 2.86 -8.02
CA ASP A 350 25.01 3.14 -8.50
C ASP A 350 25.29 4.64 -8.44
N LEU A 351 24.39 5.49 -8.94
CA LEU A 351 24.50 6.95 -8.87
C LEU A 351 24.55 7.48 -7.43
N ILE A 352 23.75 6.95 -6.51
CA ILE A 352 23.80 7.35 -5.09
C ILE A 352 25.12 6.92 -4.48
N THR A 353 25.57 5.71 -4.76
CA THR A 353 26.90 5.25 -4.37
C THR A 353 27.96 6.18 -4.96
N GLU A 354 27.87 6.60 -6.23
CA GLU A 354 28.77 7.56 -6.87
C GLU A 354 28.73 8.95 -6.21
N ILE A 355 27.55 9.48 -5.89
CA ILE A 355 27.37 10.79 -5.24
C ILE A 355 27.90 10.79 -3.81
N GLU A 356 27.68 9.71 -3.05
CA GLU A 356 28.25 9.53 -1.72
C GLU A 356 29.80 9.44 -1.76
N ASN A 357 30.40 9.27 -2.94
CA ASN A 357 31.82 9.07 -3.20
C ASN A 357 32.55 10.27 -3.86
N VAL A 358 31.97 11.49 -3.84
CA VAL A 358 32.60 12.67 -4.48
C VAL A 358 33.69 13.32 -3.61
N GLU A 359 34.92 13.43 -4.13
CA GLU A 359 36.05 14.16 -3.53
C GLU A 359 36.11 15.62 -4.01
N PHE A 360 36.31 16.56 -3.08
CA PHE A 360 36.50 17.99 -3.39
C PHE A 360 37.85 18.47 -2.86
N HIS A 361 38.71 18.95 -3.75
CA HIS A 361 39.85 19.79 -3.35
C HIS A 361 39.49 21.25 -3.66
N LEU A 362 39.94 22.22 -2.86
CA LEU A 362 39.78 23.64 -3.19
C LEU A 362 41.13 24.34 -3.01
N LYS A 363 41.79 24.67 -4.12
CA LYS A 363 43.04 25.43 -4.10
C LYS A 363 42.78 26.88 -4.48
N ILE A 364 42.81 27.78 -3.50
CA ILE A 364 42.72 29.23 -3.76
C ILE A 364 44.12 29.76 -4.09
N ILE A 365 44.30 30.26 -5.32
CA ILE A 365 45.53 30.90 -5.78
C ILE A 365 45.30 32.41 -5.88
N ILE A 366 46.03 33.20 -5.10
CA ILE A 366 46.09 34.65 -5.24
C ILE A 366 47.26 34.97 -6.18
N LYS A 367 46.98 35.59 -7.34
CA LYS A 367 48.00 36.08 -8.27
C LYS A 367 48.31 37.55 -7.97
N GLU A 368 49.56 37.84 -7.66
CA GLU A 368 50.14 39.17 -7.82
C GLU A 368 51.41 39.06 -8.67
N HIS A 369 51.53 39.91 -9.69
CA HIS A 369 52.75 40.10 -10.48
C HIS A 369 53.35 38.83 -11.11
N ASN A 370 52.50 37.97 -11.68
CA ASN A 370 52.89 36.83 -12.54
C ASN A 370 53.78 35.73 -11.92
N GLU A 371 54.00 35.70 -10.60
CA GLU A 371 54.64 34.56 -9.93
C GLU A 371 53.68 33.87 -8.95
N ILE A 372 53.62 32.53 -9.01
CA ILE A 372 52.80 31.70 -8.13
C ILE A 372 53.54 31.54 -6.79
N LYS A 373 53.08 32.17 -5.70
CA LYS A 373 53.55 31.85 -4.35
C LYS A 373 52.55 31.02 -3.56
N LYS A 374 53.11 30.06 -2.79
CA LYS A 374 52.46 29.01 -1.99
C LYS A 374 51.03 29.34 -1.55
N GLY A 375 50.07 28.59 -2.07
CA GLY A 375 48.70 28.54 -1.57
C GLY A 375 48.62 27.73 -0.28
N VAL A 376 47.69 28.12 0.60
CA VAL A 376 47.30 27.31 1.76
C VAL A 376 46.45 26.16 1.24
N ILE A 377 46.84 24.92 1.56
CA ILE A 377 46.10 23.71 1.24
C ILE A 377 45.19 23.40 2.44
N TYR A 378 43.90 23.20 2.18
CA TYR A 378 42.98 22.63 3.15
C TYR A 378 42.68 21.19 2.73
N ASP A 379 43.19 20.22 3.48
CA ASP A 379 42.98 18.80 3.24
C ASP A 379 41.71 18.33 3.96
N PHE A 380 40.70 17.90 3.21
CA PHE A 380 39.58 17.13 3.73
C PHE A 380 39.70 15.72 3.19
N PHE A 381 39.98 14.74 4.07
CA PHE A 381 40.21 13.36 3.67
C PHE A 381 38.96 12.51 3.96
N TYR A 382 38.44 11.85 2.93
CA TYR A 382 37.47 10.77 3.06
C TYR A 382 37.98 9.54 2.31
N LYS A 383 38.07 8.39 2.97
CA LYS A 383 38.77 7.20 2.46
C LYS A 383 37.83 6.38 1.56
N THR A 384 38.26 6.07 0.33
CA THR A 384 37.56 5.17 -0.61
C THR A 384 38.50 4.12 -1.20
N GLU A 385 37.95 2.98 -1.65
CA GLU A 385 38.69 1.84 -2.23
C GLU A 385 38.65 1.80 -3.78
N TYR A 386 38.06 2.81 -4.45
CA TYR A 386 37.87 2.80 -5.91
C TYR A 386 38.88 3.66 -6.70
N VAL A 387 39.17 3.26 -7.95
CA VAL A 387 40.13 3.93 -8.87
C VAL A 387 39.41 4.44 -10.12
N PHE A 388 39.37 5.76 -10.32
CA PHE A 388 38.77 6.38 -11.51
C PHE A 388 39.45 5.94 -12.82
N ASP A 389 38.64 5.71 -13.85
CA ASP A 389 39.09 5.49 -15.22
C ASP A 389 39.27 6.82 -15.99
N ASN A 390 39.82 6.75 -17.21
CA ASN A 390 40.14 7.94 -18.00
C ASN A 390 38.90 8.73 -18.47
N TYR A 391 37.73 8.08 -18.53
CA TYR A 391 36.49 8.75 -18.91
C TYR A 391 35.97 9.60 -17.75
N GLY A 392 35.90 9.01 -16.55
CA GLY A 392 35.53 9.72 -15.33
C GLY A 392 36.43 10.92 -15.04
N ILE A 393 37.75 10.80 -15.24
CA ILE A 393 38.69 11.90 -15.06
C ILE A 393 38.45 13.05 -16.05
N ASN A 394 38.04 12.76 -17.29
CA ASN A 394 37.81 13.80 -18.31
C ASN A 394 36.51 14.57 -18.10
N GLU A 395 35.43 13.88 -17.70
CA GLU A 395 34.18 14.56 -17.34
C GLU A 395 34.35 15.44 -16.10
N LEU A 396 35.15 14.99 -15.13
CA LEU A 396 35.46 15.77 -13.93
C LEU A 396 36.25 17.05 -14.26
N LYS A 397 37.27 16.97 -15.14
CA LYS A 397 38.00 18.14 -15.66
C LYS A 397 37.09 19.17 -16.32
N LYS A 398 36.18 18.69 -17.17
CA LYS A 398 35.28 19.52 -17.97
C LYS A 398 34.22 20.21 -17.12
N THR A 399 33.61 19.48 -16.21
CA THR A 399 32.46 19.95 -15.41
C THR A 399 32.89 20.98 -14.37
N LEU A 400 34.02 20.75 -13.71
CA LEU A 400 34.50 21.64 -12.66
C LEU A 400 35.44 22.73 -13.17
N ASN A 401 35.80 22.71 -14.46
CA ASN A 401 36.84 23.55 -15.06
C ASN A 401 38.15 23.49 -14.24
N VAL A 402 38.63 22.27 -14.04
CA VAL A 402 39.79 21.94 -13.23
C VAL A 402 40.81 21.15 -14.03
N GLN A 403 42.08 21.26 -13.64
CA GLN A 403 43.12 20.29 -14.02
C GLN A 403 43.17 19.19 -12.97
N VAL A 404 43.36 17.94 -13.43
CA VAL A 404 43.48 16.77 -12.56
C VAL A 404 44.77 16.03 -12.93
N GLU A 405 45.60 15.78 -11.92
CA GLU A 405 46.91 15.12 -12.02
C GLU A 405 46.90 13.84 -11.16
N LYS A 406 47.43 12.73 -11.67
CA LYS A 406 47.49 11.47 -10.90
C LYS A 406 48.77 11.44 -10.06
N VAL A 407 48.65 11.15 -8.78
CA VAL A 407 49.76 11.02 -7.82
C VAL A 407 49.75 9.63 -7.16
N GLU A 408 50.81 9.28 -6.43
CA GLU A 408 50.92 7.95 -5.81
C GLU A 408 49.79 7.65 -4.81
N SER A 409 49.20 8.68 -4.18
CA SER A 409 48.11 8.56 -3.23
C SER A 409 46.70 8.73 -3.82
N GLY A 410 46.55 8.99 -5.12
CA GLY A 410 45.25 9.30 -5.74
C GLY A 410 45.35 10.33 -6.87
N TYR A 411 44.57 11.41 -6.76
CA TYR A 411 44.51 12.48 -7.76
C TYR A 411 44.56 13.86 -7.11
N ASP A 412 45.36 14.77 -7.66
CA ASP A 412 45.41 16.18 -7.29
C ASP A 412 44.50 16.98 -8.23
N ILE A 413 43.62 17.84 -7.69
CA ILE A 413 42.69 18.68 -8.46
C ILE A 413 43.02 20.17 -8.30
N TYR A 414 43.17 20.87 -9.42
CA TYR A 414 43.53 22.28 -9.50
C TYR A 414 42.48 23.10 -10.22
N PHE A 415 41.94 24.14 -9.58
CA PHE A 415 40.96 25.03 -10.21
C PHE A 415 41.67 26.03 -11.12
N THR A 416 41.31 26.01 -12.40
CA THR A 416 41.76 27.03 -13.36
C THR A 416 40.86 28.25 -13.24
N LYS A 417 41.48 29.43 -13.06
CA LYS A 417 40.76 30.71 -13.04
C LYS A 417 40.44 31.18 -14.45
#